data_AF-A0A7C6IEC2-F1
#
_entry.id   AF-A0A7C6IEC2-F1
#
_cell.length_a   1.000
_cell.length_b   1.000
_cell.length_c   1.000
_cell.angle_alpha   90.00
_cell.angle_beta   90.00
_cell.angle_gamma   90.00
#
_symmetry.space_group_name_H-M   'P 1'
#
loop_
_entity.id
_entity.type
_entity.pdbx_description
1 polymer ?
#
loop_
_entity_poly.entity_id
_entity_poly.type
_entity_poly.pdbx_seq_one_letter_code
_entity_poly.pdbx_strand_id
1 'polypeptide(L)' 'MSRRTIVMADGDVIADGPTRTVLTSSPTFAPQTAKVFAPVPVLVPDELAGAVR' A
#
# COMPACT_ATOMS: atom_id res chain seq x y z
N MET A 1 -1.46 4.38 12.76
CA MET A 1 -0.88 4.87 11.50
C MET A 1 0.56 4.43 11.35
N SER A 2 0.86 3.56 10.38
CA SER A 2 2.27 3.20 10.11
C SER A 2 2.92 4.30 9.28
N ARG A 3 4.05 4.81 9.75
CA ARG A 3 4.84 5.83 9.04
C ARG A 3 5.95 5.25 8.17
N ARG A 4 6.20 3.95 8.30
CA ARG A 4 7.29 3.24 7.63
C ARG A 4 6.78 1.88 7.17
N THR A 5 7.18 1.46 5.97
CA THR A 5 6.82 0.17 5.40
C THR A 5 8.09 -0.52 4.96
N ILE A 6 8.16 -1.81 5.27
CA ILE A 6 9.17 -2.73 4.76
C ILE A 6 8.45 -3.72 3.84
N VAL A 7 8.98 -3.91 2.63
CA VAL A 7 8.54 -4.96 1.72
C VAL A 7 9.62 -6.03 1.70
N MET A 8 9.21 -7.29 1.88
CA MET A 8 10.11 -8.45 1.84
C MET A 8 9.70 -9.43 0.74
N ALA A 9 10.70 -10.05 0.12
CA ALA A 9 10.53 -11.17 -0.79
C ALA A 9 11.72 -12.12 -0.64
N ASP A 10 11.47 -13.44 -0.62
CA ASP A 10 12.50 -14.49 -0.50
C ASP A 10 13.48 -14.31 0.68
N GLY A 11 13.03 -13.70 1.76
CA GLY A 11 13.84 -13.45 2.97
C GLY A 11 14.62 -12.14 2.96
N ASP A 12 14.58 -11.38 1.85
CA ASP A 12 15.30 -10.13 1.68
C ASP A 12 14.37 -8.91 1.78
N VAL A 13 14.90 -7.80 2.31
CA VAL A 13 14.24 -6.50 2.29
C VAL A 13 14.44 -5.88 0.91
N ILE A 14 13.35 -5.75 0.16
CA ILE A 14 13.36 -5.20 -1.20
C ILE A 14 12.90 -3.74 -1.27
N ALA A 15 12.23 -3.22 -0.23
CA ALA A 15 11.96 -1.79 -0.05
C ALA A 15 11.78 -1.43 1.43
N ASP A 16 12.27 -0.27 1.84
CA ASP A 16 12.08 0.29 3.18
C ASP A 16 12.00 1.82 3.11
N GLY A 17 10.97 2.40 3.71
CA GLY A 17 10.80 3.85 3.72
C GLY A 17 9.41 4.31 4.12
N PRO A 18 9.08 5.58 3.86
CA PRO A 18 7.75 6.12 4.14
C PRO A 18 6.68 5.30 3.45
N THR A 19 5.63 4.93 4.19
CA THR A 19 4.54 4.05 3.73
C THR A 19 4.02 4.44 2.35
N ARG A 20 3.75 5.73 2.14
CA ARG A 20 3.23 6.23 0.87
C ARG A 20 4.21 6.03 -0.27
N THR A 21 5.47 6.39 -0.07
CA THR A 21 6.53 6.22 -1.07
C THR A 21 6.71 4.76 -1.44
N VAL A 22 6.78 3.86 -0.45
CA VAL A 22 7.01 2.43 -0.68
C VAL A 22 5.84 1.80 -1.43
N LEU A 23 4.61 2.01 -0.99
CA LEU A 23 3.42 1.38 -1.59
C LEU A 23 3.07 1.91 -2.98
N THR A 24 3.52 3.12 -3.34
CA THR A 24 3.31 3.69 -4.68
C THR A 24 4.54 3.58 -5.59
N SER A 25 5.65 2.98 -5.14
CA SER A 25 6.91 2.97 -5.87
C SER A 25 6.94 2.02 -7.08
N SER A 26 6.05 1.02 -7.13
CA SER A 26 6.06 -0.01 -8.17
C SER A 26 4.65 -0.28 -8.72
N PRO A 27 4.51 -0.41 -10.05
CA PRO A 27 3.28 -0.87 -10.67
C PRO A 27 2.98 -2.35 -10.40
N THR A 28 3.80 -3.10 -9.66
CA THR A 28 3.43 -4.43 -9.14
C THR A 28 2.72 -4.34 -7.79
N PHE A 29 3.12 -3.39 -6.93
CA PHE A 29 2.52 -3.20 -5.60
C PHE A 29 1.29 -2.30 -5.63
N ALA A 30 1.36 -1.19 -6.37
CA ALA A 30 0.27 -0.23 -6.50
C ALA A 30 -1.05 -0.84 -7.00
N PRO A 31 -1.08 -1.73 -8.02
CA PRO A 31 -2.33 -2.31 -8.47
C PRO A 31 -2.85 -3.42 -7.57
N GLN A 32 -2.05 -4.07 -6.70
CA GLN A 32 -2.63 -5.04 -5.78
C GLN A 32 -3.56 -4.34 -4.79
N THR A 33 -3.10 -3.22 -4.23
CA THR A 33 -3.95 -2.36 -3.39
C THR A 33 -5.07 -1.73 -4.21
N ALA A 34 -4.76 -1.14 -5.37
CA ALA A 34 -5.79 -0.48 -6.20
C ALA A 34 -6.83 -1.47 -6.76
N LYS A 35 -6.48 -2.73 -7.01
CA LYS A 35 -7.40 -3.77 -7.52
C LYS A 35 -8.30 -4.33 -6.43
N VAL A 36 -7.79 -4.53 -5.21
CA VAL A 36 -8.61 -4.96 -4.06
C VAL A 36 -9.68 -3.92 -3.74
N PHE A 37 -9.38 -2.64 -3.93
CA PHE A 37 -10.26 -1.55 -3.53
C PHE A 37 -10.89 -0.76 -4.67
N ALA A 38 -10.66 -1.14 -5.94
CA ALA A 38 -11.31 -0.50 -7.08
C ALA A 38 -12.85 -0.51 -6.91
N PRO A 39 -13.53 0.61 -7.21
CA PRO A 39 -13.05 1.84 -7.84
C PRO A 39 -12.47 2.91 -6.89
N VAL A 40 -12.33 2.60 -5.60
CA VAL A 40 -11.95 3.57 -4.57
C VAL A 40 -10.42 3.67 -4.44
N PRO A 41 -9.82 4.86 -4.61
CA PRO A 41 -8.36 5.04 -4.54
C PRO A 41 -7.89 5.15 -3.08
N VAL A 42 -7.94 4.06 -2.33
CA VAL A 42 -7.51 4.03 -0.92
C VAL A 42 -6.09 3.48 -0.77
N LEU A 43 -5.31 4.11 0.11
CA LEU A 43 -3.95 3.71 0.48
C LEU A 43 -3.83 3.39 1.97
N VAL A 44 -4.80 3.79 2.81
CA VAL A 44 -4.84 3.45 4.26
C VAL A 44 -6.20 2.88 4.71
N PRO A 45 -6.24 2.06 5.78
CA PRO A 45 -7.49 1.48 6.30
C PRO A 45 -8.58 2.50 6.69
N ASP A 46 -8.21 3.71 7.12
CA ASP A 46 -9.18 4.75 7.45
C ASP A 46 -9.87 5.32 6.19
N GLU A 47 -9.14 5.44 5.08
CA GLU A 47 -9.70 5.83 3.77
C GLU A 47 -10.66 4.74 3.27
N LEU A 48 -10.36 3.47 3.55
CA LEU A 48 -11.28 2.37 3.30
C LEU A 48 -12.54 2.47 4.16
N ALA A 49 -12.40 2.64 5.48
CA ALA A 49 -13.55 2.73 6.40
C ALA A 49 -14.53 3.85 6.02
N GLY A 50 -14.04 4.98 5.51
CA GLY A 50 -14.87 6.06 4.99
C GLY A 50 -15.55 5.75 3.64
N ALA A 51 -15.01 4.80 2.86
CA ALA A 51 -15.52 4.45 1.55
C ALA A 51 -16.50 3.27 1.52
N VAL A 52 -16.51 2.41 2.56
CA VAL A 52 -17.47 1.30 2.73
C VAL A 52 -18.70 1.66 3.57
N ARG A 53 -18.92 2.95 3.86
CA ARG A 53 -20.06 3.44 4.63
C ARG A 53 -21.21 3.93 3.74
#